data_AF-A0A6P1A243-F1
#
_entry.id   AF-A0A6P1A243-F1
#
_cell.length_a   1.000
_cell.length_b   1.000
_cell.length_c   1.000
_cell.angle_alpha   90.00
_cell.angle_beta   90.00
_cell.angle_gamma   90.00
#
_symmetry.space_group_name_H-M   'P 1'
#
loop_
_entity.id
_entity.type
_entity.pdbx_description
1 polymer ?
#
loop_
_entity_poly.entity_id
_entity_poly.type
_entity_poly.pdbx_seq_one_letter_code
_entity_poly.pdbx_strand_id
1 'polypeptide(L)'
;MVVGTTQAASLLGISSQRLRMLLSKDRIKGAKKVGRFWQIPLYDGVPVVTEGRRGPKGTWNQDKHLEATYIHVNEQALKSNHKNQTSLPVFTVKRGERTHCCHEVEIAGACRLVYRPLQAESISDSVWLQVEPNVPVTTKVFTGSENLDDKLEESQDSLDATVHEVSEIKSYFSI
;
A
#
# COMPACT_ATOMS: atom_id res chain seq x y z
N MET A 1 -15.00 -14.80 -18.83
CA MET A 1 -13.55 -14.87 -19.10
C MET A 1 -12.95 -16.04 -18.32
N VAL A 2 -11.98 -16.77 -18.88
CA VAL A 2 -11.32 -17.91 -18.23
C VAL A 2 -9.83 -17.61 -18.07
N VAL A 3 -9.25 -17.90 -16.92
CA VAL A 3 -7.84 -17.64 -16.62
C VAL A 3 -7.13 -18.88 -16.11
N GLY A 4 -5.80 -18.87 -16.21
CA GLY A 4 -4.93 -19.91 -15.64
C GLY A 4 -4.68 -19.71 -14.14
N THR A 5 -3.98 -20.69 -13.53
CA THR A 5 -3.70 -20.72 -12.09
C THR A 5 -2.90 -19.50 -11.62
N THR A 6 -1.86 -19.08 -12.33
CA THR A 6 -1.00 -17.95 -11.91
C THR A 6 -1.78 -16.64 -11.90
N GLN A 7 -2.53 -16.37 -12.97
CA GLN A 7 -3.34 -15.16 -13.09
C GLN A 7 -4.47 -15.13 -12.05
N ALA A 8 -5.16 -16.25 -11.84
CA ALA A 8 -6.18 -16.37 -10.80
C ALA A 8 -5.62 -16.15 -9.38
N ALA A 9 -4.40 -16.61 -9.11
CA ALA A 9 -3.78 -16.46 -7.79
C ALA A 9 -3.43 -15.00 -7.50
N SER A 10 -2.91 -14.30 -8.51
CA SER A 10 -2.65 -12.85 -8.46
C SER A 10 -3.93 -12.06 -8.21
N LEU A 11 -5.03 -12.37 -8.91
CA LEU A 11 -6.33 -11.70 -8.72
C LEU A 11 -6.91 -11.89 -7.31
N LEU A 12 -6.64 -13.04 -6.68
CA LEU A 12 -7.10 -13.34 -5.33
C LEU A 12 -6.15 -12.86 -4.22
N GLY A 13 -4.98 -12.29 -4.58
CA GLY A 13 -3.96 -11.89 -3.62
C GLY A 13 -3.37 -13.07 -2.82
N ILE A 14 -3.30 -14.28 -3.40
CA ILE A 14 -2.78 -15.48 -2.72
C ILE A 14 -1.66 -16.15 -3.52
N SER A 15 -0.87 -16.99 -2.85
CA SER A 15 0.16 -17.77 -3.53
C SER A 15 -0.44 -18.78 -4.52
N SER A 16 0.26 -19.03 -5.63
CA SER A 16 -0.14 -20.04 -6.61
C SER A 16 -0.27 -21.44 -6.01
N GLN A 17 0.56 -21.77 -5.01
CA GLN A 17 0.47 -23.03 -4.27
C GLN A 17 -0.83 -23.11 -3.46
N ARG A 18 -1.21 -22.03 -2.78
CA ARG A 18 -2.46 -21.96 -2.03
C ARG A 18 -3.67 -22.11 -2.97
N LEU A 19 -3.63 -21.48 -4.14
CA LEU A 19 -4.69 -21.65 -5.14
C LEU A 19 -4.81 -23.10 -5.61
N ARG A 20 -3.69 -23.79 -5.86
CA ARG A 20 -3.70 -25.23 -6.20
C ARG A 20 -4.32 -26.08 -5.11
N MET A 21 -4.08 -25.76 -3.82
CA MET A 21 -4.75 -26.45 -2.71
C MET A 21 -6.26 -26.21 -2.67
N LEU A 22 -6.74 -25.05 -3.13
CA LEU A 22 -8.18 -24.77 -3.22
C LEU A 22 -8.79 -25.54 -4.40
N LEU A 23 -8.10 -25.58 -5.54
CA LEU A 23 -8.49 -26.36 -6.71
C LEU A 23 -8.56 -27.86 -6.40
N SER A 24 -7.58 -28.41 -5.67
CA SER A 24 -7.57 -29.83 -5.30
C SER A 24 -8.69 -30.23 -4.33
N LYS A 25 -9.34 -29.24 -3.71
CA LYS A 25 -10.46 -29.44 -2.77
C LYS A 25 -11.80 -29.03 -3.39
N ASP A 26 -11.83 -28.77 -4.70
CA ASP A 26 -13.00 -28.28 -5.45
C ASP A 26 -13.63 -27.01 -4.85
N ARG A 27 -12.78 -26.15 -4.26
CA ARG A 27 -13.22 -24.92 -3.59
C ARG A 27 -13.22 -23.70 -4.51
N ILE A 28 -13.05 -23.87 -5.81
CA ILE A 28 -13.11 -22.77 -6.79
C ILE A 28 -14.26 -23.03 -7.74
N LYS A 29 -15.24 -22.11 -7.76
CA LYS A 29 -16.49 -22.27 -8.49
C LYS A 29 -16.22 -22.40 -9.99
N GLY A 30 -16.69 -23.51 -10.58
CA GLY A 30 -16.64 -23.74 -12.03
C GLY A 30 -15.24 -24.02 -12.60
N ALA A 31 -14.22 -24.20 -11.75
CA ALA A 31 -12.88 -24.54 -12.22
C ALA A 31 -12.86 -25.95 -12.82
N LYS A 32 -12.20 -26.11 -13.97
CA LYS A 32 -12.07 -27.38 -14.68
C LYS A 32 -10.62 -27.63 -15.08
N LYS A 33 -10.19 -28.89 -15.03
CA LYS A 33 -8.86 -29.28 -15.49
C LYS A 33 -8.94 -29.69 -16.96
N VAL A 34 -8.25 -28.96 -17.83
CA VAL A 34 -8.19 -29.23 -19.27
C VAL A 34 -6.74 -29.58 -19.62
N GLY A 35 -6.48 -30.86 -19.87
CA GLY A 35 -5.13 -31.39 -20.04
C GLY A 35 -4.26 -31.12 -18.81
N ARG A 36 -3.19 -30.34 -18.99
CA ARG A 36 -2.24 -29.98 -17.92
C ARG A 36 -2.60 -28.70 -17.16
N PHE A 37 -3.57 -27.93 -17.63
CA PHE A 37 -3.88 -26.61 -17.09
C PHE A 37 -5.25 -26.57 -16.42
N TRP A 38 -5.38 -25.69 -15.43
CA TRP A 38 -6.67 -25.36 -14.85
C TRP A 38 -7.28 -24.18 -15.61
N GLN A 39 -8.52 -24.36 -16.04
CA GLN A 39 -9.39 -23.31 -16.55
C GLN A 39 -10.26 -22.81 -15.40
N ILE A 40 -10.07 -21.56 -15.00
CA ILE A 40 -10.77 -20.96 -13.86
C ILE A 40 -11.66 -19.83 -14.39
N PRO A 41 -13.00 -19.94 -14.27
CA PRO A 41 -13.89 -18.88 -14.70
C PRO A 41 -13.82 -17.70 -13.72
N LEU A 42 -13.87 -16.49 -14.27
CA LEU A 42 -14.00 -15.25 -13.52
C LEU A 42 -15.46 -14.82 -13.46
N TYR A 43 -15.90 -14.40 -12.28
CA TYR A 43 -17.18 -13.75 -12.03
C TYR A 43 -16.87 -12.33 -11.56
N ASP A 44 -17.43 -11.31 -12.23
CA ASP A 44 -17.13 -9.90 -11.96
C ASP A 44 -15.62 -9.56 -11.96
N GLY A 45 -14.85 -10.24 -12.82
CA GLY A 45 -13.41 -10.01 -12.99
C GLY A 45 -12.52 -10.80 -12.02
N VAL A 46 -13.07 -11.56 -11.07
CA VAL A 46 -12.30 -12.30 -10.06
C VAL A 46 -12.77 -13.76 -9.91
N PRO A 47 -11.88 -14.72 -9.55
CA PRO A 47 -12.30 -16.09 -9.26
C PRO A 47 -13.13 -16.16 -7.97
N VAL A 48 -14.17 -16.99 -7.94
CA VAL A 48 -15.01 -17.16 -6.74
C VAL A 48 -14.59 -18.41 -5.97
N VAL A 49 -14.16 -18.22 -4.72
CA VAL A 49 -13.77 -19.30 -3.80
C VAL A 49 -14.95 -19.68 -2.91
N THR A 50 -15.27 -20.97 -2.84
CA THR A 50 -16.28 -21.51 -1.93
C THR A 50 -15.70 -21.66 -0.52
N GLU A 51 -16.45 -21.21 0.49
CA GLU A 51 -16.03 -21.31 1.89
C GLU A 51 -15.94 -22.77 2.35
N GLY A 52 -15.00 -23.03 3.26
CA GLY A 52 -14.84 -24.35 3.87
C GLY A 52 -15.86 -24.52 5.00
N ARG A 53 -16.25 -25.77 5.30
CA ARG A 53 -17.21 -26.07 6.38
C ARG A 53 -16.67 -25.82 7.79
N ARG A 54 -15.35 -25.83 8.00
CA ARG A 54 -14.70 -25.67 9.31
C ARG A 54 -13.54 -24.68 9.23
N GLY A 55 -13.23 -24.05 10.36
CA GLY A 55 -12.13 -23.11 10.51
C GLY A 55 -12.52 -21.67 10.14
N PRO A 56 -11.56 -20.72 10.23
CA PRO A 56 -11.80 -19.34 9.90
C PRO A 56 -12.20 -19.18 8.43
N LYS A 57 -13.18 -18.30 8.19
CA LYS A 57 -13.54 -17.88 6.83
C LYS A 57 -12.32 -17.23 6.19
N GLY A 58 -12.09 -17.50 4.91
CA GLY A 58 -10.99 -16.86 4.23
C GLY A 58 -11.33 -15.43 3.85
N THR A 59 -10.32 -14.59 3.91
CA THR A 59 -10.34 -13.18 3.50
C THR A 59 -10.14 -13.00 1.99
N TRP A 60 -10.30 -14.06 1.21
CA TRP A 60 -10.08 -14.01 -0.24
C TRP A 60 -11.19 -13.18 -0.87
N ASN A 61 -10.82 -12.22 -1.70
CA ASN A 61 -11.75 -11.27 -2.33
C ASN A 61 -12.31 -10.19 -1.37
N GLN A 62 -11.55 -9.82 -0.34
CA GLN A 62 -11.81 -8.65 0.49
C GLN A 62 -10.82 -7.55 0.06
N ASP A 63 -11.19 -6.36 -0.40
CA ASP A 63 -12.44 -5.63 -0.25
C ASP A 63 -12.73 -4.91 -1.57
N LYS A 64 -13.94 -5.10 -2.12
CA LYS A 64 -14.58 -3.88 -2.61
C LYS A 64 -14.89 -3.10 -1.35
N HIS A 65 -14.06 -2.13 -0.98
CA HIS A 65 -14.44 -1.22 0.10
C HIS A 65 -15.73 -0.58 -0.39
N LEU A 66 -16.86 -0.94 0.23
CA LEU A 66 -18.16 -0.34 -0.07
C LEU A 66 -18.29 1.03 0.59
N GLU A 67 -17.42 1.31 1.54
CA GLU A 67 -17.41 2.54 2.33
C GLU A 67 -16.50 3.58 1.68
N ALA A 68 -16.98 4.82 1.65
CA ALA A 68 -16.19 5.95 1.22
C ALA A 68 -15.04 6.22 2.19
N THR A 69 -13.89 6.64 1.65
CA THR A 69 -12.76 7.07 2.47
C THR A 69 -12.87 8.57 2.73
N TYR A 70 -12.67 8.99 3.98
CA TYR A 70 -12.73 10.39 4.40
C TYR A 70 -11.34 10.86 4.85
N ILE A 71 -10.88 11.96 4.29
CA ILE A 71 -9.57 12.55 4.57
C ILE A 71 -9.80 13.94 5.13
N HIS A 72 -9.28 14.22 6.33
CA HIS A 72 -9.32 15.54 6.95
C HIS A 72 -7.94 15.90 7.49
N VAL A 73 -7.75 17.19 7.76
CA VAL A 73 -6.53 17.70 8.38
C VAL A 73 -6.72 17.71 9.89
N ASN A 74 -5.80 17.11 10.63
CA ASN A 74 -5.79 17.24 12.08
C ASN A 74 -5.24 18.61 12.47
N GLU A 75 -6.16 19.55 12.73
CA GLU A 75 -5.83 20.93 13.09
C GLU A 75 -4.96 21.02 14.36
N GLN A 76 -5.24 20.17 15.36
CA GLN A 76 -4.48 20.17 16.61
C GLN A 76 -3.03 19.75 16.38
N ALA A 77 -2.82 18.69 15.59
CA ALA A 77 -1.48 18.23 15.22
C ALA A 77 -0.73 19.29 14.41
N LEU A 78 -1.40 19.94 13.45
CA LEU A 78 -0.80 21.00 12.64
C LEU A 78 -0.38 22.21 13.49
N LYS A 79 -1.25 22.68 14.39
CA LYS A 79 -0.94 23.77 15.32
C LYS A 79 0.20 23.41 16.27
N SER A 80 0.22 22.18 16.78
CA SER A 80 1.30 21.69 17.65
C SER A 80 2.64 21.64 16.90
N ASN A 81 2.65 21.10 15.68
CA ASN A 81 3.82 21.04 14.82
C ASN A 81 4.41 22.43 14.55
N HIS A 82 3.56 23.41 14.24
CA HIS A 82 4.01 24.78 14.03
C HIS A 82 4.61 25.41 15.30
N LYS A 83 4.04 25.13 16.49
CA LYS A 83 4.53 25.67 17.76
C LYS A 83 5.84 25.03 18.23
N ASN A 84 5.94 23.72 18.07
CA ASN A 84 7.04 22.91 18.62
C ASN A 84 8.11 22.56 17.57
N GLN A 85 7.97 23.04 16.33
CA GLN A 85 8.83 22.70 15.20
C GLN A 85 8.97 21.18 14.98
N THR A 86 7.88 20.44 15.21
CA THR A 86 7.83 18.98 14.99
C THR A 86 7.23 18.64 13.64
N SER A 87 7.57 17.46 13.12
CA SER A 87 7.11 16.96 11.81
C SER A 87 6.16 15.77 11.94
N LEU A 88 5.20 15.82 12.88
CA LEU A 88 4.23 14.73 13.06
C LEU A 88 3.25 14.65 11.88
N PRO A 89 2.70 13.47 11.55
CA PRO A 89 1.70 13.34 10.49
C PRO A 89 0.44 14.14 10.81
N VAL A 90 -0.05 14.89 9.82
CA VAL A 90 -1.20 15.81 9.99
C VAL A 90 -2.45 15.38 9.22
N PHE A 91 -2.31 14.52 8.21
CA PHE A 91 -3.45 14.03 7.44
C PHE A 91 -4.04 12.79 8.09
N THR A 92 -5.33 12.82 8.36
CA THR A 92 -6.06 11.70 8.94
C THR A 92 -6.96 11.08 7.89
N VAL A 93 -6.69 9.83 7.53
CA VAL A 93 -7.43 9.02 6.57
C VAL A 93 -8.31 8.03 7.33
N LYS A 94 -9.63 8.23 7.29
CA LYS A 94 -10.65 7.34 7.85
C LYS A 94 -11.23 6.46 6.76
N ARG A 95 -11.09 5.14 6.92
CA ARG A 95 -11.68 4.12 6.05
C ARG A 95 -12.49 3.16 6.92
N GLY A 96 -13.80 3.39 6.95
CA GLY A 96 -14.69 2.69 7.89
C GLY A 96 -14.32 2.97 9.34
N GLU A 97 -14.09 1.90 10.10
CA GLU A 97 -13.62 1.98 11.49
C GLU A 97 -12.11 2.26 11.60
N ARG A 98 -11.34 2.08 10.52
CA ARG A 98 -9.89 2.26 10.54
C ARG A 98 -9.52 3.71 10.33
N THR A 99 -8.62 4.22 11.16
CA THR A 99 -8.07 5.58 11.04
C THR A 99 -6.56 5.51 10.94
N HIS A 100 -5.99 6.19 9.95
CA HIS A 100 -4.55 6.25 9.71
C HIS A 100 -4.07 7.70 9.62
N CYS A 101 -3.00 8.04 10.34
CA CYS A 101 -2.37 9.36 10.27
C CYS A 101 -1.13 9.29 9.37
N CYS A 102 -0.96 10.25 8.46
CA CYS A 102 0.12 10.26 7.48
C CYS A 102 0.58 11.68 7.10
N HIS A 103 1.71 11.75 6.40
CA HIS A 103 2.31 12.99 5.90
C HIS A 103 1.92 13.29 4.46
N GLU A 104 1.64 12.27 3.66
CA GLU A 104 1.26 12.39 2.27
C GLU A 104 0.14 11.40 1.95
N VAL A 105 -0.84 11.86 1.17
CA VAL A 105 -1.95 11.04 0.68
C VAL A 105 -2.04 11.19 -0.84
N GLU A 106 -1.95 10.07 -1.54
CA GLU A 106 -2.11 10.00 -2.99
C GLU A 106 -3.42 9.28 -3.33
N ILE A 107 -4.20 9.85 -4.25
CA ILE A 107 -5.54 9.36 -4.64
C ILE A 107 -5.54 9.16 -6.15
N ALA A 108 -5.66 7.92 -6.60
CA ALA A 108 -5.60 7.58 -8.02
C ALA A 108 -7.00 7.44 -8.67
N GLY A 109 -7.97 8.27 -8.25
CA GLY A 109 -9.34 8.19 -8.76
C GLY A 109 -10.25 9.31 -8.31
N ALA A 110 -11.55 9.11 -8.50
CA ALA A 110 -12.56 10.13 -8.24
C ALA A 110 -12.64 10.49 -6.75
N CYS A 111 -12.57 11.80 -6.47
CA CYS A 111 -12.74 12.35 -5.15
C CYS A 111 -13.50 13.68 -5.21
N ARG A 112 -14.04 14.11 -4.06
CA ARG A 112 -14.73 15.38 -3.91
C ARG A 112 -14.38 16.03 -2.58
N LEU A 113 -14.28 17.35 -2.57
CA LEU A 113 -14.11 18.14 -1.36
C LEU A 113 -15.48 18.57 -0.84
N VAL A 114 -15.76 18.33 0.44
CA VAL A 114 -17.06 18.58 1.06
C VAL A 114 -16.86 19.52 2.26
N TYR A 115 -17.69 20.56 2.33
CA TYR A 115 -17.79 21.45 3.49
C TYR A 115 -19.20 21.38 4.09
N ARG A 116 -19.30 21.03 5.38
CA ARG A 116 -20.54 20.96 6.15
C ARG A 116 -20.32 21.44 7.60
N PRO A 117 -20.54 22.73 7.90
CA PRO A 117 -20.26 23.30 9.21
C PRO A 117 -21.25 22.92 10.31
N LEU A 118 -22.50 22.58 9.98
CA LEU A 118 -23.55 22.34 10.99
C LEU A 118 -23.50 20.95 11.67
N GLN A 119 -22.66 20.04 11.19
CA GLN A 119 -22.64 18.64 11.63
C GLN A 119 -21.29 18.22 12.24
N ALA A 120 -20.39 19.18 12.47
CA ALA A 120 -19.01 18.91 12.85
C ALA A 120 -18.70 19.38 14.28
N GLU A 121 -17.90 18.61 15.00
CA GLU A 121 -17.41 18.95 16.35
C GLU A 121 -16.23 19.94 16.30
N SER A 122 -15.46 19.95 15.21
CA SER A 122 -14.36 20.88 14.97
C SER A 122 -14.44 21.53 13.58
N ILE A 123 -13.73 22.65 13.40
CA ILE A 123 -13.63 23.32 12.09
C ILE A 123 -12.97 22.38 11.07
N SER A 124 -11.95 21.62 11.46
CA SER A 124 -11.35 20.61 10.58
C SER A 124 -12.29 19.45 10.23
N ASP A 125 -13.23 19.09 11.10
CA ASP A 125 -14.22 18.04 10.79
C ASP A 125 -15.35 18.56 9.90
N SER A 126 -15.47 19.89 9.77
CA SER A 126 -16.43 20.50 8.85
C SER A 126 -16.00 20.42 7.39
N VAL A 127 -14.71 20.27 7.11
CA VAL A 127 -14.18 20.15 5.74
C VAL A 127 -13.43 18.83 5.60
N TRP A 128 -13.84 17.99 4.66
CA TRP A 128 -13.13 16.75 4.36
C TRP A 128 -13.13 16.47 2.87
N LEU A 129 -12.13 15.70 2.45
CA LEU A 129 -12.09 15.11 1.13
C LEU A 129 -12.68 13.71 1.20
N GLN A 130 -13.69 13.45 0.38
CA GLN A 130 -14.36 12.17 0.26
C GLN A 130 -13.90 11.46 -1.02
N VAL A 131 -13.48 10.22 -0.89
CA VAL A 131 -13.04 9.37 -1.99
C VAL A 131 -14.05 8.25 -2.20
N GLU A 132 -14.39 7.98 -3.47
CA GLU A 132 -15.34 6.93 -3.83
C GLU A 132 -14.86 5.54 -3.39
N PRO A 133 -15.80 4.62 -3.09
CA PRO A 133 -15.45 3.26 -2.73
C PRO A 133 -14.67 2.57 -3.87
N ASN A 134 -13.68 1.74 -3.52
CA ASN A 134 -12.75 1.06 -4.45
C ASN A 134 -11.68 1.91 -5.15
N VAL A 135 -11.54 3.19 -4.81
CA VAL A 135 -10.42 3.99 -5.31
C VAL A 135 -9.18 3.69 -4.46
N PRO A 136 -8.02 3.39 -5.09
CA PRO A 136 -6.77 3.20 -4.34
C PRO A 136 -6.31 4.53 -3.74
N VAL A 137 -6.05 4.48 -2.43
CA VAL A 137 -5.48 5.58 -1.64
C VAL A 137 -4.19 5.07 -1.00
N THR A 138 -3.07 5.70 -1.33
CA THR A 138 -1.74 5.39 -0.80
C THR A 138 -1.36 6.44 0.24
N THR A 139 -0.90 5.99 1.41
CA THR A 139 -0.48 6.88 2.51
C THR A 139 1.01 6.70 2.78
N LYS A 140 1.76 7.79 2.86
CA LYS A 140 3.19 7.77 3.23
C LYS A 140 3.41 8.47 4.57
N VAL A 141 4.31 7.90 5.37
CA VAL A 141 4.74 8.47 6.66
C VAL A 141 6.23 8.67 6.57
N PHE A 142 6.70 9.90 6.72
CA PHE A 142 8.14 10.17 6.79
C PHE A 142 8.62 9.91 8.21
N THR A 143 9.44 8.89 8.39
CA THR A 143 10.29 8.75 9.58
C THR A 143 11.63 9.41 9.26
N GLY A 144 12.14 10.26 10.15
CA GLY A 144 13.35 11.07 9.92
C GLY A 144 14.67 10.31 9.71
N SER A 145 14.64 9.04 9.30
CA SER A 145 15.78 8.16 9.05
C SER A 145 16.02 7.85 7.57
N GLU A 146 15.35 8.51 6.63
CA GLU A 146 15.48 8.24 5.19
C GLU A 146 16.54 9.12 4.48
N ASN A 147 17.44 9.77 5.23
CA ASN A 147 18.53 10.59 4.66
C ASN A 147 19.94 10.11 5.06
N LEU A 148 20.07 8.89 5.58
CA LEU A 148 21.39 8.37 6.01
C LEU A 148 22.13 7.65 4.88
N ASP A 149 21.40 7.04 3.93
CA ASP A 149 22.00 6.27 2.84
C ASP A 149 22.65 7.21 1.80
N ASP A 150 21.99 8.33 1.46
CA ASP A 150 22.51 9.32 0.50
C ASP A 150 23.78 10.04 0.99
N LYS A 151 23.98 10.16 2.32
CA LYS A 151 25.21 10.76 2.89
C LYS A 151 26.36 9.77 3.01
N LEU A 152 26.08 8.47 3.07
CA LEU A 152 27.11 7.44 3.14
C LEU A 152 27.76 7.22 1.77
N GLU A 153 27.00 7.28 0.66
CA GLU A 153 27.58 7.20 -0.69
C GLU A 153 28.55 8.36 -1.01
N GLU A 154 28.19 9.61 -0.70
CA GLU A 154 29.10 10.77 -0.92
C GLU A 154 30.39 10.69 -0.09
N SER A 155 30.36 10.04 1.07
CA SER A 155 31.54 9.90 1.93
C SER A 155 32.40 8.68 1.57
N GLN A 156 31.82 7.62 1.00
CA GLN A 156 32.55 6.49 0.44
C GLN A 156 33.32 6.88 -0.84
N ASP A 157 32.70 7.62 -1.76
CA ASP A 157 33.33 8.04 -3.02
C ASP A 157 34.57 8.93 -2.79
N SER A 158 34.55 9.75 -1.73
CA SER A 158 35.68 10.60 -1.33
C SER A 158 36.85 9.79 -0.75
N LEU A 159 36.55 8.73 0.01
CA LEU A 159 37.56 7.80 0.54
C LEU A 159 38.22 6.99 -0.58
N ASP A 160 37.44 6.49 -1.54
CA ASP A 160 37.94 5.69 -2.65
C ASP A 160 38.81 6.53 -3.63
N ALA A 161 38.46 7.79 -3.87
CA ALA A 161 39.30 8.71 -4.64
C ALA A 161 40.67 8.94 -3.97
N THR A 162 40.69 9.08 -2.64
CA THR A 162 41.93 9.29 -1.88
C THR A 162 42.82 8.04 -1.88
N VAL A 163 42.21 6.84 -1.77
CA VAL A 163 42.93 5.57 -1.82
C VAL A 163 43.56 5.33 -3.19
N HIS A 164 42.88 5.71 -4.27
CA HIS A 164 43.41 5.62 -5.62
C HIS A 164 44.65 6.52 -5.81
N GLU A 165 44.61 7.75 -5.32
CA GLU A 165 45.73 8.70 -5.40
C GLU A 165 46.96 8.19 -4.62
N VAL A 166 46.77 7.64 -3.42
CA VAL A 166 47.87 7.06 -2.62
C VAL A 166 48.47 5.81 -3.28
N SER A 167 47.66 5.02 -4.01
CA SER A 167 48.13 3.85 -4.76
C SER A 167 49.02 4.25 -5.94
N GLU A 168 48.70 5.33 -6.64
CA GLU A 168 49.50 5.86 -7.74
C GLU A 168 50.85 6.40 -7.25
N ILE A 169 50.85 7.09 -6.11
CA ILE A 169 52.08 7.58 -5.47
C ILE A 169 53.00 6.42 -5.08
N LYS A 170 52.46 5.31 -4.54
CA LYS A 170 53.25 4.12 -4.21
C LYS A 170 53.83 3.43 -5.44
N SER A 171 53.16 3.49 -6.59
CA SER A 171 53.69 2.99 -7.86
C SER A 171 54.91 3.78 -8.36
N TYR A 172 54.98 5.09 -8.08
CA TYR A 172 56.10 5.93 -8.49
C TYR A 172 57.36 5.77 -7.62
N PHE A 173 57.20 5.30 -6.38
CA PHE A 173 58.31 5.09 -5.44
C PHE A 173 58.89 3.66 -5.45
N SER A 174 58.47 2.81 -6.39
CA SER A 174 58.95 1.42 -6.53
C SER A 174 59.95 1.25 -7.70
N ILE A 175 61.03 2.05 -7.68
CA ILE A 175 62.23 1.88 -8.53
C ILE A 175 63.40 1.48 -7.63
#